data_AF-A0A8T6MPT6-F1
#
_entry.id   AF-A0A8T6MPT6-F1
#
_cell.length_a   1.000
_cell.length_b   1.000
_cell.length_c   1.000
_cell.angle_alpha   90.00
_cell.angle_beta   90.00
_cell.angle_gamma   90.00
#
_symmetry.space_group_name_H-M   'P 1'
#
loop_
_entity.id
_entity.type
_entity.pdbx_description
1 polymer ?
#
loop_
_entity_poly.entity_id
_entity_poly.type
_entity_poly.pdbx_seq_one_letter_code
_entity_poly.pdbx_strand_id
1 'polypeptide(L)'
;MKLFLFVILILVSTTILHQVFADDRPSKSDKKSGTSSQLSNKEFETRIVDQFKIDKEWKKVNSTSIFETWIKDNDYQIVNGKKIWNKAIFKITPTKNYDKAKSDKNTIVVFPIFTDSAYNEPGFYTHYRGECNEKCLTVKIQSNFLPQANPNAVQALKLLDYSFVTDVDVDKNPSILSRYSKVILLHNEYVTKKEFGAITSHPNVVYLYPNALYAEVKTDYSKNTITLVRGHNYPSKEIRNGFDWKFDNSKLEYDRDCKKIQFNRIDNGWMLNCYPENVIHKSLKFLEIIKRL
;
A
#
# COMPACT_ATOMS: atom_id res chain seq x y z
N MET A 1 41.55 -31.42 -45.65
CA MET A 1 41.41 -32.28 -46.86
C MET A 1 40.01 -32.89 -46.81
N LYS A 2 38.97 -32.52 -47.56
CA LYS A 2 38.67 -31.71 -48.76
C LYS A 2 37.42 -30.85 -48.41
N LEU A 3 37.33 -29.54 -48.67
CA LEU A 3 37.23 -28.77 -49.92
C LEU A 3 35.86 -28.89 -50.65
N PHE A 4 35.07 -27.80 -50.52
CA PHE A 4 34.12 -27.13 -51.46
C PHE A 4 33.14 -27.94 -52.32
N LEU A 5 31.87 -27.47 -52.40
CA LEU A 5 31.44 -26.63 -53.54
C LEU A 5 30.12 -25.89 -53.28
N PHE A 6 30.18 -24.58 -53.48
CA PHE A 6 29.07 -23.66 -53.75
C PHE A 6 28.62 -23.85 -55.21
N VAL A 7 27.32 -23.81 -55.49
CA VAL A 7 26.80 -23.41 -56.81
C VAL A 7 25.62 -22.48 -56.61
N ILE A 8 25.85 -21.20 -56.93
CA ILE A 8 24.85 -20.19 -57.24
C ILE A 8 24.57 -20.30 -58.74
N LEU A 9 23.30 -20.27 -59.14
CA LEU A 9 22.90 -19.88 -60.49
C LEU A 9 21.74 -18.88 -60.40
N ILE A 10 21.84 -17.84 -61.22
CA ILE A 10 21.07 -16.60 -61.19
C ILE A 10 20.35 -16.43 -62.56
N LEU A 11 19.16 -15.79 -62.52
CA LEU A 11 18.43 -15.02 -63.58
C LEU A 11 17.75 -15.83 -64.72
N VAL A 12 16.60 -15.47 -65.35
CA VAL A 12 15.85 -14.20 -65.53
C VAL A 12 14.33 -14.49 -65.66
N SER A 13 13.53 -13.42 -65.49
CA SER A 13 12.07 -13.19 -65.55
C SER A 13 11.24 -13.71 -66.73
N THR A 14 9.91 -13.78 -66.50
CA THR A 14 8.91 -13.02 -67.28
C THR A 14 7.71 -12.62 -66.42
N THR A 15 7.29 -11.36 -66.57
CA THR A 15 6.17 -10.64 -65.95
C THR A 15 4.78 -11.10 -66.42
N ILE A 16 3.78 -11.16 -65.53
CA ILE A 16 2.40 -10.73 -65.83
C ILE A 16 1.83 -9.96 -64.63
N LEU A 17 1.39 -8.74 -64.94
CA LEU A 17 0.71 -7.74 -64.13
C LEU A 17 -0.76 -8.13 -63.94
N HIS A 18 -1.33 -8.01 -62.73
CA HIS A 18 -2.74 -7.65 -62.50
C HIS A 18 -2.86 -6.94 -61.14
N GLN A 19 -3.18 -5.64 -61.17
CA GLN A 19 -3.62 -4.84 -60.04
C GLN A 19 -5.12 -5.09 -59.83
N VAL A 20 -5.54 -5.43 -58.59
CA VAL A 20 -6.94 -5.29 -58.15
C VAL A 20 -6.98 -5.01 -56.64
N PHE A 21 -7.28 -3.74 -56.35
CA PHE A 21 -7.94 -3.11 -55.20
C PHE A 21 -7.54 -3.39 -53.75
N ALA A 22 -7.11 -2.31 -53.10
CA ALA A 22 -7.33 -2.04 -51.68
C ALA A 22 -8.83 -2.06 -51.37
N ASP A 23 -9.22 -2.77 -50.31
CA ASP A 23 -10.50 -2.60 -49.63
C ASP A 23 -10.21 -2.18 -48.19
N ASP A 24 -10.38 -0.89 -47.94
CA ASP A 24 -10.54 -0.30 -46.62
C ASP A 24 -11.88 -0.77 -46.04
N ARG A 25 -11.83 -1.67 -45.06
CA ARG A 25 -12.94 -1.81 -44.11
C ARG A 25 -12.43 -2.13 -42.71
N PRO A 26 -12.86 -1.38 -41.68
CA PRO A 26 -12.25 -1.44 -40.36
C PRO A 26 -12.68 -2.73 -39.65
N SER A 27 -11.69 -3.53 -39.24
CA SER A 27 -11.93 -4.62 -38.30
C SER A 27 -12.35 -4.02 -36.96
N LYS A 28 -13.62 -4.21 -36.59
CA LYS A 28 -14.11 -4.04 -35.22
C LYS A 28 -13.34 -5.02 -34.32
N SER A 29 -12.22 -4.59 -33.75
CA SER A 29 -11.69 -5.18 -32.53
C SER A 29 -12.41 -4.50 -31.37
N ASP A 30 -13.30 -5.26 -30.74
CA ASP A 30 -14.09 -4.82 -29.61
C ASP A 30 -13.25 -4.20 -28.50
N LYS A 31 -13.65 -2.98 -28.14
CA LYS A 31 -13.32 -2.33 -26.87
C LYS A 31 -13.77 -3.24 -25.71
N LYS A 32 -12.84 -3.95 -25.09
CA LYS A 32 -12.92 -4.37 -23.67
C LYS A 32 -11.54 -4.26 -23.01
N SER A 33 -11.06 -3.03 -22.88
CA SER A 33 -10.01 -2.67 -21.92
C SER A 33 -10.63 -1.65 -20.96
N GLY A 34 -11.18 -2.15 -19.85
CA GLY A 34 -11.84 -1.30 -18.87
C GLY A 34 -12.79 -2.09 -17.96
N THR A 35 -12.32 -3.16 -17.31
CA THR A 35 -13.17 -3.83 -16.30
C THR A 35 -12.42 -4.65 -15.24
N SER A 36 -11.14 -4.99 -15.38
CA SER A 36 -10.47 -5.82 -14.35
C SER A 36 -10.01 -5.07 -13.10
N SER A 37 -9.72 -3.77 -13.18
CA SER A 37 -9.27 -2.97 -12.01
C SER A 37 -10.41 -2.44 -11.14
N GLN A 38 -11.66 -2.45 -11.63
CA GLN A 38 -12.82 -2.00 -10.84
C GLN A 38 -13.39 -3.12 -9.96
N LEU A 39 -13.23 -4.38 -10.38
CA LEU A 39 -13.70 -5.55 -9.63
C LEU A 39 -12.87 -5.79 -8.36
N SER A 40 -11.53 -5.63 -8.41
CA SER A 40 -10.67 -5.78 -7.22
C SER A 40 -10.90 -4.67 -6.19
N ASN A 41 -11.09 -3.42 -6.65
CA ASN A 41 -11.27 -2.30 -5.73
C ASN A 41 -12.65 -2.34 -5.05
N LYS A 42 -13.72 -2.76 -5.74
CA LYS A 42 -15.05 -2.86 -5.13
C LYS A 42 -15.10 -3.92 -4.03
N GLU A 43 -14.43 -5.05 -4.23
CA GLU A 43 -14.32 -6.09 -3.20
C GLU A 43 -13.55 -5.58 -1.98
N PHE A 44 -12.39 -4.96 -2.19
CA PHE A 44 -11.61 -4.33 -1.12
C PHE A 44 -12.45 -3.31 -0.34
N GLU A 45 -13.15 -2.43 -1.04
CA GLU A 45 -14.03 -1.41 -0.47
C GLU A 45 -15.16 -2.02 0.37
N THR A 46 -15.77 -3.11 -0.10
CA THR A 46 -16.81 -3.80 0.66
C THR A 46 -16.23 -4.40 1.94
N ARG A 47 -15.11 -5.12 1.83
CA ARG A 47 -14.48 -5.83 2.94
C ARG A 47 -13.93 -4.89 4.00
N ILE A 48 -13.34 -3.75 3.61
CA ILE A 48 -12.82 -2.77 4.55
C ILE A 48 -13.96 -2.05 5.31
N VAL A 49 -15.07 -1.74 4.63
CA VAL A 49 -16.26 -1.15 5.28
C VAL A 49 -16.89 -2.14 6.27
N ASP A 50 -16.92 -3.43 5.92
CA ASP A 50 -17.41 -4.48 6.80
C ASP A 50 -16.65 -4.56 8.13
N GLN A 51 -15.35 -4.26 8.13
CA GLN A 51 -14.55 -4.22 9.37
C GLN A 51 -15.01 -3.15 10.37
N PHE A 52 -15.73 -2.12 9.91
CA PHE A 52 -16.13 -0.96 10.71
C PHE A 52 -17.66 -0.88 10.91
N LYS A 53 -18.37 -2.01 10.74
CA LYS A 53 -19.78 -2.14 11.09
C LYS A 53 -19.97 -2.17 12.60
N ILE A 54 -20.99 -1.45 13.05
CA ILE A 54 -21.42 -1.39 14.45
C ILE A 54 -22.61 -2.34 14.59
N ASP A 55 -22.46 -3.33 15.46
CA ASP A 55 -23.52 -4.23 15.92
C ASP A 55 -24.03 -3.81 17.32
N LYS A 56 -24.98 -4.55 17.87
CA LYS A 56 -25.60 -4.29 19.19
C LYS A 56 -24.65 -4.36 20.39
N GLU A 57 -23.48 -4.97 20.25
CA GLU A 57 -22.49 -5.11 21.32
C GLU A 57 -21.58 -3.90 21.44
N TRP A 58 -21.56 -3.04 20.43
CA TRP A 58 -20.78 -1.81 20.44
C TRP A 58 -21.46 -0.72 21.24
N LYS A 59 -20.69 -0.03 22.06
CA LYS A 59 -21.14 1.09 22.86
C LYS A 59 -20.34 2.33 22.54
N LYS A 60 -21.06 3.45 22.36
CA LYS A 60 -20.46 4.77 22.21
C LYS A 60 -19.82 5.19 23.53
N VAL A 61 -18.60 5.72 23.45
CA VAL A 61 -17.86 6.21 24.61
C VAL A 61 -17.36 7.63 24.41
N ASN A 62 -17.20 8.34 25.52
CA ASN A 62 -16.49 9.61 25.51
C ASN A 62 -15.00 9.33 25.32
N SER A 63 -14.40 9.98 24.32
CA SER A 63 -13.00 9.80 23.98
C SER A 63 -12.38 11.13 23.56
N THR A 64 -11.05 11.19 23.51
CA THR A 64 -10.31 12.34 22.97
C THR A 64 -10.26 12.36 21.44
N SER A 65 -10.90 11.39 20.78
CA SER A 65 -11.02 11.34 19.32
C SER A 65 -11.84 12.53 18.82
N ILE A 66 -11.52 13.03 17.63
CA ILE A 66 -12.39 13.98 16.92
C ILE A 66 -13.58 13.27 16.27
N PHE A 67 -13.58 11.94 16.24
CA PHE A 67 -14.69 11.12 15.75
C PHE A 67 -15.51 10.59 16.93
N GLU A 68 -16.74 10.18 16.68
CA GLU A 68 -17.45 9.35 17.64
C GLU A 68 -16.73 8.01 17.76
N THR A 69 -16.48 7.57 18.99
CA THR A 69 -15.75 6.34 19.25
C THR A 69 -16.68 5.30 19.84
N TRP A 70 -16.64 4.11 19.26
CA TRP A 70 -17.41 2.95 19.68
C TRP A 70 -16.45 1.83 20.04
N ILE A 71 -16.72 1.12 21.14
CA ILE A 71 -15.93 -0.02 21.63
C ILE A 71 -16.85 -1.17 22.03
N LYS A 72 -16.30 -2.38 22.17
CA LYS A 72 -16.96 -3.46 22.91
C LYS A 72 -16.39 -3.52 24.33
N ASP A 73 -17.24 -3.40 25.34
CA ASP A 73 -16.81 -3.27 26.75
C ASP A 73 -15.92 -4.42 27.24
N ASN A 74 -16.15 -5.62 26.71
CA ASN A 74 -15.44 -6.85 27.11
C ASN A 74 -14.27 -7.19 26.18
N ASP A 75 -14.00 -6.39 25.15
CA ASP A 75 -12.92 -6.60 24.18
C ASP A 75 -11.73 -5.70 24.48
N TYR A 76 -11.03 -6.03 25.57
CA TYR A 76 -9.84 -5.30 26.01
C TYR A 76 -8.79 -6.24 26.58
N GLN A 77 -7.57 -5.74 26.60
CA GLN A 77 -6.44 -6.29 27.32
C GLN A 77 -6.02 -5.34 28.44
N ILE A 78 -5.39 -5.88 29.48
CA ILE A 78 -4.81 -5.10 30.58
C ILE A 78 -3.31 -5.02 30.36
N VAL A 79 -2.80 -3.81 30.13
CA VAL A 79 -1.37 -3.56 29.96
C VAL A 79 -0.97 -2.51 31.00
N ASN A 80 -0.02 -2.83 31.87
CA ASN A 80 0.46 -1.94 32.94
C ASN A 80 -0.69 -1.39 33.81
N GLY A 81 -1.67 -2.23 34.15
CA GLY A 81 -2.84 -1.86 34.96
C GLY A 81 -3.89 -0.99 34.23
N LYS A 82 -3.71 -0.69 32.94
CA LYS A 82 -4.66 0.08 32.13
C LYS A 82 -5.41 -0.82 31.16
N LYS A 83 -6.72 -0.59 31.02
CA LYS A 83 -7.52 -1.21 29.95
C LYS A 83 -7.14 -0.60 28.61
N ILE A 84 -6.80 -1.46 27.66
CA ILE A 84 -6.56 -1.11 26.26
C ILE A 84 -7.55 -1.93 25.44
N TRP A 85 -8.51 -1.26 24.81
CA TRP A 85 -9.46 -1.92 23.93
C TRP A 85 -8.76 -2.44 22.68
N ASN A 86 -9.07 -3.68 22.30
CA ASN A 86 -8.44 -4.31 21.15
C ASN A 86 -8.93 -3.69 19.83
N LYS A 87 -10.15 -3.14 19.84
CA LYS A 87 -10.73 -2.48 18.67
C LYS A 87 -11.60 -1.28 19.07
N ALA A 88 -11.44 -0.19 18.31
CA ALA A 88 -12.32 0.97 18.36
C ALA A 88 -12.84 1.25 16.94
N ILE A 89 -14.13 1.58 16.82
CA ILE A 89 -14.75 2.00 15.57
C ILE A 89 -15.04 3.50 15.63
N PHE A 90 -14.64 4.22 14.59
CA PHE A 90 -14.91 5.65 14.43
C PHE A 90 -16.13 5.92 13.54
N LYS A 91 -16.89 6.98 13.88
CA LYS A 91 -17.95 7.57 13.03
C LYS A 91 -17.82 9.09 13.01
N ILE A 92 -18.25 9.72 11.91
CA ILE A 92 -18.35 11.18 11.82
C ILE A 92 -19.34 11.69 12.88
N THR A 93 -18.98 12.76 13.59
CA THR A 93 -19.91 13.48 14.48
C THR A 93 -20.46 14.72 13.78
N PRO A 94 -21.77 15.02 13.86
CA PRO A 94 -22.34 16.24 13.27
C PRO A 94 -21.83 17.52 13.93
N THR A 95 -21.22 17.43 15.12
CA THR A 95 -20.74 18.59 15.89
C THR A 95 -19.43 19.19 15.39
N LYS A 96 -18.77 18.56 14.41
CA LYS A 96 -17.51 19.03 13.84
C LYS A 96 -17.63 19.19 12.33
N ASN A 97 -16.95 20.21 11.81
CA ASN A 97 -16.79 20.38 10.37
C ASN A 97 -15.51 19.67 9.91
N TYR A 98 -15.65 18.71 8.99
CA TYR A 98 -14.52 17.95 8.43
C TYR A 98 -14.14 18.36 7.01
N ASP A 99 -14.81 19.35 6.41
CA ASP A 99 -14.70 19.67 4.99
C ASP A 99 -13.27 20.06 4.57
N LYS A 100 -12.52 20.71 5.47
CA LYS A 100 -11.11 21.04 5.25
C LYS A 100 -10.16 19.84 5.28
N ALA A 101 -10.61 18.69 5.76
CA ALA A 101 -9.83 17.44 5.84
C ALA A 101 -10.30 16.37 4.82
N LYS A 102 -11.55 16.45 4.34
CA LYS A 102 -12.13 15.52 3.35
C LYS A 102 -11.33 15.45 2.06
N SER A 103 -11.17 14.27 1.48
CA SER A 103 -10.45 14.03 0.23
C SER A 103 -10.79 15.02 -0.90
N ASP A 104 -9.79 15.36 -1.71
CA ASP A 104 -9.93 16.12 -2.96
C ASP A 104 -10.30 15.24 -4.17
N LYS A 105 -10.47 13.94 -3.97
CA LYS A 105 -10.73 12.91 -5.01
C LYS A 105 -9.60 12.71 -6.02
N ASN A 106 -8.49 13.44 -5.88
CA ASN A 106 -7.28 13.29 -6.69
C ASN A 106 -6.08 12.74 -5.87
N THR A 107 -6.36 12.35 -4.62
CA THR A 107 -5.43 11.69 -3.71
C THR A 107 -5.78 10.22 -3.57
N ILE A 108 -4.77 9.35 -3.68
CA ILE A 108 -4.89 7.91 -3.41
C ILE A 108 -4.11 7.51 -2.18
N VAL A 109 -4.66 6.61 -1.37
CA VAL A 109 -3.98 6.00 -0.22
C VAL A 109 -3.55 4.58 -0.58
N VAL A 110 -2.27 4.25 -0.38
CA VAL A 110 -1.74 2.91 -0.63
C VAL A 110 -1.86 2.08 0.64
N PHE A 111 -2.60 0.97 0.57
CA PHE A 111 -2.88 0.08 1.68
C PHE A 111 -1.82 -1.05 1.74
N PRO A 112 -1.21 -1.33 2.92
CA PRO A 112 -0.05 -2.21 3.04
C PRO A 112 -0.40 -3.69 3.27
N ILE A 113 -0.90 -4.40 2.24
CA ILE A 113 -1.21 -5.84 2.32
C ILE A 113 0.06 -6.67 2.55
N PHE A 114 1.19 -6.30 1.95
CA PHE A 114 2.43 -7.06 2.10
C PHE A 114 3.00 -6.97 3.51
N THR A 115 2.95 -5.79 4.14
CA THR A 115 3.31 -5.65 5.54
C THR A 115 2.37 -6.45 6.45
N ASP A 116 1.06 -6.35 6.24
CA ASP A 116 0.07 -7.12 7.02
C ASP A 116 0.27 -8.63 6.83
N SER A 117 0.64 -9.08 5.63
CA SER A 117 1.02 -10.47 5.34
C SER A 117 2.25 -10.90 6.14
N ALA A 118 3.32 -10.09 6.12
CA ALA A 118 4.59 -10.36 6.80
C ALA A 118 4.46 -10.40 8.33
N TYR A 119 3.50 -9.65 8.89
CA TYR A 119 3.26 -9.55 10.35
C TYR A 119 2.43 -10.70 10.93
N ASN A 120 1.87 -11.58 10.09
CA ASN A 120 1.13 -12.72 10.62
C ASN A 120 2.05 -13.69 11.35
N GLU A 121 1.47 -14.48 12.25
CA GLU A 121 2.19 -15.49 13.02
C GLU A 121 1.75 -16.88 12.56
N PRO A 122 2.68 -17.73 12.06
CA PRO A 122 4.09 -17.45 11.83
C PRO A 122 4.33 -16.56 10.59
N GLY A 123 5.36 -15.71 10.64
CA GLY A 123 5.75 -14.77 9.59
C GLY A 123 7.15 -14.18 9.83
N PHE A 124 7.42 -13.01 9.27
CA PHE A 124 8.80 -12.51 9.16
C PHE A 124 9.41 -12.24 10.54
N TYR A 125 8.65 -11.65 11.47
CA TYR A 125 9.15 -11.44 12.83
C TYR A 125 9.33 -12.72 13.64
N THR A 126 8.61 -13.80 13.33
CA THR A 126 8.89 -15.12 13.93
C THR A 126 10.30 -15.59 13.60
N HIS A 127 10.78 -15.31 12.38
CA HIS A 127 12.18 -15.56 12.01
C HIS A 127 13.15 -14.70 12.83
N TYR A 128 12.90 -13.39 12.92
CA TYR A 128 13.78 -12.47 13.64
C TYR A 128 13.80 -12.65 15.17
N ARG A 129 12.75 -13.26 15.74
CA ARG A 129 12.74 -13.70 17.15
C ARG A 129 13.49 -15.04 17.37
N GLY A 130 13.97 -15.70 16.31
CA GLY A 130 14.66 -16.98 16.39
C GLY A 130 13.73 -18.19 16.56
N GLU A 131 12.42 -17.99 16.38
CA GLU A 131 11.38 -19.01 16.56
C GLU A 131 11.10 -19.78 15.26
N CYS A 132 11.66 -19.34 14.12
CA CYS A 132 11.52 -19.99 12.82
C CYS A 132 12.75 -19.77 11.94
N ASN A 133 13.04 -20.75 11.09
CA ASN A 133 14.07 -20.59 10.06
C ASN A 133 13.55 -19.76 8.86
N GLU A 134 14.31 -19.73 7.77
CA GLU A 134 13.98 -18.96 6.56
C GLU A 134 12.63 -19.32 5.92
N LYS A 135 12.00 -20.45 6.30
CA LYS A 135 10.65 -20.77 5.82
C LYS A 135 9.64 -19.68 6.17
N CYS A 136 9.80 -19.00 7.31
CA CYS A 136 8.93 -17.90 7.71
C CYS A 136 9.20 -16.60 6.95
N LEU A 137 10.27 -16.52 6.16
CA LEU A 137 10.52 -15.42 5.23
C LEU A 137 9.76 -15.59 3.91
N THR A 138 8.90 -16.61 3.78
CA THR A 138 7.91 -16.74 2.71
C THR A 138 6.53 -16.95 3.31
N VAL A 139 5.62 -16.00 3.10
CA VAL A 139 4.26 -16.03 3.66
C VAL A 139 3.20 -15.89 2.59
N LYS A 140 1.99 -16.36 2.87
CA LYS A 140 0.84 -16.15 1.98
C LYS A 140 0.45 -14.68 1.99
N ILE A 141 0.10 -14.17 0.81
CA ILE A 141 -0.51 -12.84 0.68
C ILE A 141 -1.91 -12.95 1.26
N GLN A 142 -2.13 -12.26 2.36
CA GLN A 142 -3.42 -12.16 3.02
C GLN A 142 -3.63 -10.76 3.56
N SER A 143 -4.89 -10.34 3.61
CA SER A 143 -5.27 -9.08 4.21
C SER A 143 -6.26 -9.33 5.31
N ASN A 144 -5.93 -8.83 6.49
CA ASN A 144 -6.81 -8.79 7.64
C ASN A 144 -7.81 -7.63 7.53
N PHE A 145 -7.68 -6.73 6.55
CA PHE A 145 -8.47 -5.49 6.30
C PHE A 145 -8.55 -4.50 7.48
N LEU A 146 -8.09 -4.92 8.67
CA LEU A 146 -7.70 -4.15 9.84
C LEU A 146 -6.20 -4.34 10.00
N PRO A 147 -5.37 -3.58 9.26
CA PRO A 147 -3.94 -3.80 9.28
C PRO A 147 -3.44 -3.45 10.68
N GLN A 148 -2.65 -4.33 11.29
CA GLN A 148 -2.22 -4.16 12.69
C GLN A 148 -1.43 -2.87 12.92
N ALA A 149 -0.69 -2.42 11.89
CA ALA A 149 0.14 -1.24 11.97
C ALA A 149 -0.65 0.08 11.99
N ASN A 150 -1.75 0.16 11.26
CA ASN A 150 -2.37 1.45 10.89
C ASN A 150 -3.92 1.47 10.89
N PRO A 151 -4.61 0.81 11.85
CA PRO A 151 -6.07 0.70 11.80
C PRO A 151 -6.81 2.04 11.95
N ASN A 152 -6.31 2.97 12.76
CA ASN A 152 -6.93 4.29 12.99
C ASN A 152 -6.77 5.22 11.79
N ALA A 153 -5.62 5.19 11.11
CA ALA A 153 -5.43 5.98 9.88
C ALA A 153 -6.39 5.53 8.79
N VAL A 154 -6.52 4.22 8.60
CA VAL A 154 -7.46 3.64 7.64
C VAL A 154 -8.87 4.16 7.94
N GLN A 155 -9.34 4.04 9.18
CA GLN A 155 -10.66 4.55 9.57
C GLN A 155 -10.82 6.06 9.31
N ALA A 156 -9.88 6.87 9.79
CA ALA A 156 -9.96 8.32 9.67
C ALA A 156 -10.01 8.76 8.20
N LEU A 157 -9.15 8.19 7.35
CA LEU A 157 -9.09 8.52 5.92
C LEU A 157 -10.31 8.00 5.16
N LYS A 158 -10.85 6.81 5.52
CA LYS A 158 -12.12 6.32 4.94
C LYS A 158 -13.30 7.22 5.30
N LEU A 159 -13.41 7.66 6.55
CA LEU A 159 -14.46 8.59 7.00
C LEU A 159 -14.35 9.97 6.34
N LEU A 160 -13.15 10.34 5.86
CA LEU A 160 -12.89 11.56 5.09
C LEU A 160 -12.95 11.33 3.58
N ASP A 161 -13.56 10.23 3.13
CA ASP A 161 -13.80 9.87 1.74
C ASP A 161 -12.54 9.77 0.85
N TYR A 162 -11.39 9.39 1.42
CA TYR A 162 -10.21 9.05 0.63
C TYR A 162 -10.39 7.70 -0.07
N SER A 163 -9.93 7.64 -1.32
CA SER A 163 -9.84 6.41 -2.09
C SER A 163 -8.60 5.62 -1.71
N PHE A 164 -8.69 4.30 -1.80
CA PHE A 164 -7.60 3.39 -1.48
C PHE A 164 -7.24 2.54 -2.71
N VAL A 165 -5.98 2.12 -2.75
CA VAL A 165 -5.44 1.11 -3.66
C VAL A 165 -4.56 0.17 -2.82
N THR A 166 -4.56 -1.12 -3.10
CA THR A 166 -3.65 -2.04 -2.41
C THR A 166 -2.24 -1.97 -2.99
N ASP A 167 -1.22 -2.17 -2.17
CA ASP A 167 0.16 -2.37 -2.60
C ASP A 167 0.30 -3.56 -3.57
N VAL A 168 -0.53 -4.59 -3.44
CA VAL A 168 -0.71 -5.67 -4.45
C VAL A 168 -1.12 -5.12 -5.82
N ASP A 169 -2.10 -4.21 -5.88
CA ASP A 169 -2.53 -3.59 -7.14
C ASP A 169 -1.44 -2.67 -7.71
N VAL A 170 -0.65 -2.02 -6.84
CA VAL A 170 0.50 -1.20 -7.25
C VAL A 170 1.62 -2.08 -7.81
N ASP A 171 1.96 -3.23 -7.21
CA ASP A 171 2.96 -4.16 -7.77
C ASP A 171 2.53 -4.72 -9.14
N LYS A 172 1.25 -5.06 -9.29
CA LYS A 172 0.68 -5.54 -10.55
C LYS A 172 0.61 -4.46 -11.62
N ASN A 173 0.30 -3.22 -11.23
CA ASN A 173 0.19 -2.08 -12.13
C ASN A 173 0.72 -0.78 -11.50
N PRO A 174 2.05 -0.57 -11.53
CA PRO A 174 2.68 0.63 -10.99
C PRO A 174 2.13 1.96 -11.52
N SER A 175 1.69 1.95 -12.79
CA SER A 175 1.15 3.15 -13.46
C SER A 175 -0.15 3.66 -12.85
N ILE A 176 -0.82 2.90 -11.97
CA ILE A 176 -2.04 3.35 -11.31
C ILE A 176 -1.81 4.63 -10.49
N LEU A 177 -0.61 4.81 -9.91
CA LEU A 177 -0.29 5.97 -9.08
C LEU A 177 -0.25 7.27 -9.88
N SER A 178 0.13 7.23 -11.17
CA SER A 178 0.25 8.45 -12.00
C SER A 178 -1.09 9.11 -12.35
N ARG A 179 -2.22 8.45 -12.02
CA ARG A 179 -3.56 8.99 -12.19
C ARG A 179 -3.96 9.99 -11.11
N TYR A 180 -3.18 10.07 -10.04
CA TYR A 180 -3.45 10.87 -8.87
C TYR A 180 -2.41 11.98 -8.77
N SER A 181 -2.78 13.16 -8.30
CA SER A 181 -1.81 14.23 -8.04
C SER A 181 -1.01 13.99 -6.77
N LYS A 182 -1.50 13.12 -5.88
CA LYS A 182 -0.90 12.81 -4.59
C LYS A 182 -1.11 11.35 -4.20
N VAL A 183 -0.06 10.77 -3.64
CA VAL A 183 -0.08 9.45 -3.01
C VAL A 183 0.15 9.62 -1.50
N ILE A 184 -0.68 8.99 -0.68
CA ILE A 184 -0.43 8.83 0.76
C ILE A 184 0.00 7.38 0.99
N LEU A 185 1.21 7.19 1.53
CA LEU A 185 1.73 5.89 1.90
C LEU A 185 1.47 5.67 3.40
N LEU A 186 0.92 4.51 3.76
CA LEU A 186 0.74 4.10 5.15
C LEU A 186 2.01 3.35 5.62
N HIS A 187 1.87 2.34 6.49
CA HIS A 187 2.98 1.52 6.98
C HIS A 187 3.40 0.44 5.95
N ASN A 188 3.72 0.86 4.73
CA ASN A 188 4.20 0.00 3.65
C ASN A 188 5.69 -0.32 3.84
N GLU A 189 6.01 -1.01 4.93
CA GLU A 189 7.36 -1.44 5.29
C GLU A 189 7.96 -2.42 4.27
N TYR A 190 7.16 -3.40 3.83
CA TYR A 190 7.56 -4.41 2.85
C TYR A 190 6.93 -4.08 1.51
N VAL A 191 7.77 -3.86 0.49
CA VAL A 191 7.33 -3.54 -0.86
C VAL A 191 8.18 -4.26 -1.89
N THR A 192 7.66 -4.43 -3.10
CA THR A 192 8.49 -4.91 -4.21
C THR A 192 9.34 -3.80 -4.80
N LYS A 193 10.37 -4.19 -5.57
CA LYS A 193 11.18 -3.25 -6.34
C LYS A 193 10.37 -2.42 -7.34
N LYS A 194 9.27 -2.97 -7.88
CA LYS A 194 8.39 -2.23 -8.81
C LYS A 194 7.64 -1.12 -8.07
N GLU A 195 7.10 -1.45 -6.90
CA GLU A 195 6.41 -0.48 -6.05
C GLU A 195 7.35 0.61 -5.56
N PHE A 196 8.54 0.24 -5.09
CA PHE A 196 9.57 1.19 -4.68
C PHE A 196 9.84 2.21 -5.79
N GLY A 197 10.06 1.75 -7.03
CA GLY A 197 10.24 2.62 -8.19
C GLY A 197 9.04 3.52 -8.47
N ALA A 198 7.83 2.97 -8.43
CA ALA A 198 6.59 3.72 -8.68
C ALA A 198 6.35 4.83 -7.66
N ILE A 199 6.51 4.50 -6.37
CA ILE A 199 6.29 5.40 -5.24
C ILE A 199 7.37 6.50 -5.25
N THR A 200 8.64 6.14 -5.35
CA THR A 200 9.74 7.12 -5.30
C THR A 200 9.83 8.02 -6.54
N SER A 201 9.27 7.58 -7.69
CA SER A 201 9.18 8.41 -8.91
C SER A 201 7.94 9.31 -8.94
N HIS A 202 6.95 9.09 -8.07
CA HIS A 202 5.75 9.91 -8.02
C HIS A 202 6.08 11.31 -7.45
N PRO A 203 5.66 12.43 -8.08
CA PRO A 203 6.14 13.77 -7.74
C PRO A 203 5.66 14.31 -6.39
N ASN A 204 4.59 13.75 -5.84
CA ASN A 204 4.08 14.12 -4.52
C ASN A 204 3.60 12.91 -3.70
N VAL A 205 4.43 12.46 -2.77
CA VAL A 205 4.12 11.38 -1.84
C VAL A 205 4.14 11.88 -0.41
N VAL A 206 3.08 11.60 0.36
CA VAL A 206 3.05 11.78 1.81
C VAL A 206 3.34 10.42 2.45
N TYR A 207 4.54 10.25 2.97
CA TYR A 207 4.94 9.11 3.78
C TYR A 207 4.40 9.33 5.20
N LEU A 208 3.19 8.84 5.44
CA LEU A 208 2.45 9.11 6.66
C LEU A 208 2.97 8.30 7.85
N TYR A 209 3.56 7.14 7.61
CA TYR A 209 4.18 6.31 8.63
C TYR A 209 5.70 6.23 8.39
N PRO A 210 6.52 6.32 9.45
CA PRO A 210 7.93 5.96 9.38
C PRO A 210 8.13 4.49 9.04
N ASN A 211 9.36 4.13 8.68
CA ASN A 211 9.73 2.75 8.34
C ASN A 211 8.99 2.21 7.09
N ALA A 212 8.42 3.08 6.27
CA ALA A 212 7.94 2.69 4.95
C ALA A 212 9.12 2.48 3.97
N LEU A 213 8.93 1.60 2.99
CA LEU A 213 9.95 1.22 2.00
C LEU A 213 11.23 0.65 2.64
N TYR A 214 11.08 -0.10 3.73
CA TYR A 214 12.22 -0.57 4.51
C TYR A 214 12.79 -1.88 4.02
N ALA A 215 11.95 -2.79 3.52
CA ALA A 215 12.38 -4.12 3.09
C ALA A 215 11.83 -4.47 1.70
N GLU A 216 12.68 -5.10 0.90
CA GLU A 216 12.34 -5.62 -0.42
C GLU A 216 11.73 -7.01 -0.30
N VAL A 217 10.56 -7.20 -0.89
CA VAL A 217 9.93 -8.51 -1.08
C VAL A 217 9.74 -8.80 -2.56
N LYS A 218 9.64 -10.09 -2.90
CA LYS A 218 9.19 -10.55 -4.23
C LYS A 218 7.86 -11.28 -4.11
N THR A 219 7.01 -11.12 -5.11
CA THR A 219 5.71 -11.79 -5.21
C THR A 219 5.80 -13.06 -6.05
N ASP A 220 5.08 -14.11 -5.64
CA ASP A 220 4.70 -15.25 -6.49
C ASP A 220 3.17 -15.33 -6.46
N TYR A 221 2.53 -14.68 -7.43
CA TYR A 221 1.07 -14.65 -7.51
C TYR A 221 0.44 -16.00 -7.85
N SER A 222 1.18 -16.91 -8.49
CA SER A 222 0.69 -18.26 -8.76
C SER A 222 0.52 -19.07 -7.47
N LYS A 223 1.39 -18.81 -6.49
CA LYS A 223 1.34 -19.40 -5.15
C LYS A 223 0.67 -18.51 -4.12
N ASN A 224 0.27 -17.30 -4.50
CA ASN A 224 -0.25 -16.27 -3.60
C ASN A 224 0.69 -16.02 -2.39
N THR A 225 1.98 -15.79 -2.64
CA THR A 225 2.99 -15.57 -1.58
C THR A 225 3.85 -14.33 -1.82
N ILE A 226 4.40 -13.79 -0.74
CA ILE A 226 5.58 -12.91 -0.76
C ILE A 226 6.76 -13.59 -0.09
N THR A 227 7.97 -13.27 -0.55
CA THR A 227 9.23 -13.73 0.04
C THR A 227 10.14 -12.54 0.31
N LEU A 228 10.75 -12.47 1.50
CA LEU A 228 11.77 -11.47 1.80
C LEU A 228 12.98 -11.64 0.87
N VAL A 229 13.42 -10.53 0.28
CA VAL A 229 14.62 -10.48 -0.56
C VAL A 229 15.73 -9.76 0.17
N ARG A 230 15.43 -8.61 0.79
CA ARG A 230 16.45 -7.73 1.36
C ARG A 230 15.89 -6.79 2.44
N GLY A 231 16.66 -6.50 3.49
CA GLY A 231 16.27 -5.63 4.61
C GLY A 231 16.25 -6.40 5.93
N HIS A 232 16.11 -5.71 7.06
CA HIS A 232 16.11 -6.33 8.39
C HIS A 232 17.28 -7.29 8.63
N ASN A 233 18.50 -6.87 8.27
CA ASN A 233 19.70 -7.69 8.42
C ASN A 233 19.70 -8.99 7.58
N TYR A 234 18.91 -9.03 6.49
CA TYR A 234 18.84 -10.12 5.53
C TYR A 234 19.18 -9.66 4.11
N PRO A 235 19.90 -10.46 3.30
CA PRO A 235 20.54 -11.74 3.67
C PRO A 235 21.85 -11.57 4.45
N SER A 236 22.34 -10.34 4.62
CA SER A 236 23.53 -10.05 5.44
C SER A 236 23.22 -9.04 6.54
N LYS A 237 23.97 -9.14 7.65
CA LYS A 237 23.73 -8.38 8.87
C LYS A 237 23.93 -6.87 8.72
N GLU A 238 24.58 -6.43 7.65
CA GLU A 238 24.86 -5.03 7.37
C GLU A 238 23.67 -4.35 6.66
N ILE A 239 22.79 -5.14 6.05
CA ILE A 239 21.67 -4.66 5.24
C ILE A 239 20.50 -4.31 6.15
N ARG A 240 20.42 -3.05 6.59
CA ARG A 240 19.28 -2.54 7.35
C ARG A 240 18.08 -2.29 6.44
N ASN A 241 18.21 -1.36 5.50
CA ASN A 241 17.19 -1.03 4.51
C ASN A 241 17.41 -1.84 3.21
N GLY A 242 16.35 -2.44 2.67
CA GLY A 242 16.35 -3.28 1.49
C GLY A 242 16.61 -2.55 0.18
N PHE A 243 16.50 -1.23 0.15
CA PHE A 243 16.65 -0.39 -1.04
C PHE A 243 17.81 0.60 -0.95
N ASP A 244 18.57 0.61 0.15
CA ASP A 244 19.55 1.64 0.48
C ASP A 244 18.96 3.05 0.33
N TRP A 245 17.69 3.20 0.72
CA TRP A 245 16.96 4.43 0.52
C TRP A 245 17.52 5.55 1.39
N LYS A 246 18.05 6.61 0.77
CA LYS A 246 18.71 7.72 1.47
C LYS A 246 17.82 8.48 2.47
N PHE A 247 16.49 8.31 2.38
CA PHE A 247 15.52 8.93 3.27
C PHE A 247 14.93 7.94 4.30
N ASP A 248 15.60 6.80 4.54
CA ASP A 248 15.23 5.86 5.59
C ASP A 248 15.04 6.58 6.94
N ASN A 249 13.79 6.56 7.43
CA ASN A 249 13.38 7.15 8.70
C ASN A 249 12.90 6.09 9.71
N SER A 250 13.28 4.82 9.53
CA SER A 250 12.88 3.68 10.37
C SER A 250 13.04 3.93 11.87
N LYS A 251 14.11 4.62 12.28
CA LYS A 251 14.36 5.01 13.68
C LYS A 251 13.21 5.80 14.33
N LEU A 252 12.35 6.45 13.54
CA LEU A 252 11.24 7.27 14.02
C LEU A 252 9.96 6.43 14.28
N GLU A 253 9.93 5.14 13.93
CA GLU A 253 8.77 4.26 14.17
C GLU A 253 8.44 4.08 15.66
N TYR A 254 9.44 4.25 16.52
CA TYR A 254 9.31 4.10 17.97
C TYR A 254 8.74 5.36 18.66
N ASP A 255 8.70 6.52 17.99
CA ASP A 255 8.01 7.71 18.52
C ASP A 255 6.50 7.60 18.28
N ARG A 256 5.81 6.89 19.18
CA ARG A 256 4.36 6.70 19.17
C ARG A 256 3.60 7.77 19.95
N ASP A 257 4.31 8.64 20.66
CA ASP A 257 3.76 9.77 21.42
C ASP A 257 3.47 10.95 20.48
N CYS A 258 4.28 11.12 19.43
CA CYS A 258 4.12 12.16 18.41
C CYS A 258 3.95 13.56 19.03
N LYS A 259 4.74 13.90 20.06
CA LYS A 259 4.63 15.19 20.77
C LYS A 259 5.00 16.39 19.90
N LYS A 260 5.88 16.19 18.91
CA LYS A 260 6.40 17.23 18.00
C LYS A 260 6.19 16.81 16.55
N ILE A 261 4.92 16.70 16.15
CA ILE A 261 4.52 16.33 14.77
C ILE A 261 5.10 17.33 13.78
N GLN A 262 5.86 16.83 12.80
CA GLN A 262 6.41 17.60 11.69
C GLN A 262 6.48 16.73 10.44
N PHE A 263 6.20 17.35 9.29
CA PHE A 263 6.49 16.76 7.98
C PHE A 263 7.78 17.35 7.43
N ASN A 264 8.76 16.49 7.16
CA ASN A 264 10.01 16.87 6.55
C ASN A 264 9.91 16.75 5.03
N ARG A 265 10.29 17.79 4.29
CA ARG A 265 10.32 17.74 2.83
C ARG A 265 11.45 16.84 2.36
N ILE A 266 11.16 16.01 1.35
CA ILE A 266 12.14 15.23 0.60
C ILE A 266 11.92 15.45 -0.91
N ASP A 267 12.77 14.85 -1.75
CA ASP A 267 12.77 15.08 -3.21
C ASP A 267 11.39 14.92 -3.85
N ASN A 268 10.67 13.85 -3.51
CA ASN A 268 9.42 13.48 -4.14
C ASN A 268 8.19 13.67 -3.21
N GLY A 269 8.33 14.40 -2.10
CA GLY A 269 7.24 14.42 -1.12
C GLY A 269 7.56 14.92 0.28
N TRP A 270 6.84 14.37 1.25
CA TRP A 270 6.87 14.74 2.66
C TRP A 270 6.88 13.50 3.54
N MET A 271 7.73 13.46 4.56
CA MET A 271 7.80 12.36 5.52
C MET A 271 7.41 12.81 6.92
N LEU A 272 6.49 12.08 7.55
CA LEU A 272 6.17 12.29 8.95
C LEU A 272 7.33 11.85 9.85
N ASN A 273 7.56 12.58 10.93
CA ASN A 273 8.67 12.35 11.86
C ASN A 273 8.32 11.47 13.09
N CYS A 274 7.17 10.80 13.10
CA CYS A 274 6.71 9.99 14.22
C CYS A 274 5.62 9.01 13.76
N TYR A 275 5.26 8.02 14.58
CA TYR A 275 4.26 6.99 14.27
C TYR A 275 2.84 7.47 14.66
N PRO A 276 1.95 7.81 13.70
CA PRO A 276 0.79 8.67 13.96
C PRO A 276 -0.43 7.96 14.58
N GLU A 277 -0.35 6.65 14.79
CA GLU A 277 -1.51 5.80 15.08
C GLU A 277 -2.32 6.24 16.30
N ASN A 278 -1.65 6.78 17.31
CA ASN A 278 -2.27 7.28 18.54
C ASN A 278 -2.81 8.72 18.44
N VAL A 279 -2.51 9.44 17.35
CA VAL A 279 -2.78 10.89 17.23
C VAL A 279 -3.60 11.26 15.99
N ILE A 280 -3.60 10.42 14.94
CA ILE A 280 -4.27 10.71 13.67
C ILE A 280 -5.77 10.97 13.83
N HIS A 281 -6.39 10.31 14.80
CA HIS A 281 -7.81 10.44 15.09
C HIS A 281 -8.14 11.50 16.15
N LYS A 282 -7.14 12.23 16.69
CA LYS A 282 -7.31 13.20 17.79
C LYS A 282 -7.20 14.66 17.37
N SER A 283 -6.72 14.94 16.16
CA SER A 283 -6.48 16.31 15.69
C SER A 283 -7.01 16.52 14.29
N LEU A 284 -8.05 17.34 14.16
CA LEU A 284 -8.59 17.73 12.86
C LEU A 284 -7.54 18.53 12.06
N LYS A 285 -6.82 19.44 12.73
CA LYS A 285 -5.73 20.22 12.13
C LYS A 285 -4.63 19.33 11.53
N PHE A 286 -4.35 18.17 12.14
CA PHE A 286 -3.38 17.22 11.59
C PHE A 286 -3.89 16.58 10.29
N LEU A 287 -5.17 16.19 10.23
CA LEU A 287 -5.80 15.68 9.01
C LEU A 287 -5.89 16.75 7.91
N GLU A 288 -6.15 18.00 8.27
CA GLU A 288 -6.10 19.14 7.34
C GLU A 288 -4.69 19.36 6.76
N ILE A 289 -3.64 19.16 7.56
CA ILE A 289 -2.26 19.21 7.07
C ILE A 289 -2.03 18.08 6.05
N ILE A 290 -2.39 16.84 6.35
CA ILE A 290 -2.26 15.69 5.42
C ILE A 290 -2.98 15.97 4.09
N LYS A 291 -4.16 16.60 4.14
CA LYS A 291 -4.88 17.01 2.93
C LYS A 291 -4.13 18.06 2.11
N ARG A 292 -3.44 19.01 2.75
CA ARG A 292 -2.81 20.15 2.07
C ARG A 292 -1.44 19.86 1.46
N LEU A 293 -0.66 18.97 2.09
CA LEU A 293 0.62 18.50 1.54
C LEU A 293 0.43 17.82 0.18
#